data_AF-A0A2T3CST7-F1
#
_entry.id   AF-A0A2T3CST7-F1
#
_cell.length_a   1.000
_cell.length_b   1.000
_cell.length_c   1.000
_cell.angle_alpha   90.00
_cell.angle_beta   90.00
_cell.angle_gamma   90.00
#
_symmetry.space_group_name_H-M   'P 1'
#
loop_
_entity.id
_entity.type
_entity.pdbx_description
1 polymer ?
#
loop_
_entity_poly.entity_id
_entity_poly.type
_entity_poly.pdbx_seq_one_letter_code
_entity_poly.pdbx_strand_id
1 'polypeptide(L)'
;MRRDNELIFRVLSCIESGLDPLGSSYSEILQQLEHDYGVSGDCERVGDLQKSLEYQLEVLEDAAFVKKYSAHYDSPDKIFYRLMWSGHEYLDDKRKSCA
;
A
#
# COMPACT_ATOMS: atom_id res chain seq x y z
N MET A 1 14.25 9.35 -3.51
CA MET A 1 14.22 9.64 -2.06
C MET A 1 12.96 10.39 -1.60
N ARG A 2 12.69 11.63 -2.05
CA ARG A 2 11.48 12.36 -1.58
C ARG A 2 10.16 11.78 -2.11
N ARG A 3 10.16 11.33 -3.38
CA ARG A 3 9.01 10.67 -4.04
C ARG A 3 8.70 9.29 -3.44
N ASP A 4 9.73 8.53 -3.08
CA ASP A 4 9.56 7.18 -2.50
C ASP A 4 8.90 7.26 -1.11
N ASN A 5 9.27 8.24 -0.29
CA ASN A 5 8.66 8.45 1.03
C ASN A 5 7.18 8.88 0.95
N GLU A 6 6.79 9.62 -0.09
CA GLU A 6 5.40 10.02 -0.31
C GLU A 6 4.57 8.82 -0.77
N LEU A 7 5.08 8.00 -1.69
CA LEU A 7 4.45 6.77 -2.11
C LEU A 7 4.27 5.80 -0.93
N ILE A 8 5.30 5.60 -0.10
CA ILE A 8 5.23 4.77 1.11
C ILE A 8 4.11 5.27 2.04
N PHE A 9 4.05 6.57 2.32
CA PHE A 9 3.01 7.14 3.17
C PHE A 9 1.60 6.91 2.60
N ARG A 10 1.43 7.09 1.28
CA ARG A 10 0.16 6.86 0.58
C ARG A 10 -0.26 5.40 0.64
N VAL A 11 0.66 4.46 0.35
CA VAL A 11 0.40 3.01 0.42
C VAL A 11 -0.04 2.62 1.82
N LEU A 12 0.71 3.00 2.85
CA LEU A 12 0.38 2.67 4.24
C LEU A 12 -0.95 3.30 4.66
N SER A 13 -1.24 4.54 4.25
CA SER A 13 -2.51 5.21 4.53
C SER A 13 -3.69 4.50 3.85
N CYS A 14 -3.51 4.01 2.61
CA CYS A 14 -4.54 3.23 1.92
C CYS A 14 -4.86 1.95 2.70
N ILE A 15 -3.82 1.22 3.14
CA ILE A 15 -3.98 0.00 3.92
C ILE A 15 -4.68 0.28 5.26
N GLU A 16 -4.33 1.38 5.94
CA GLU A 16 -4.98 1.76 7.19
C GLU A 16 -6.47 2.07 7.02
N SER A 17 -6.83 2.69 5.89
CA SER A 17 -8.22 3.06 5.58
C SER A 17 -9.09 1.88 5.11
N GLY A 18 -8.48 0.71 4.89
CA GLY A 18 -9.17 -0.50 4.46
C GLY A 18 -10.27 -0.90 5.44
N LEU A 19 -11.47 -1.15 4.92
CA LEU A 19 -12.63 -1.56 5.73
C LEU A 19 -12.72 -3.08 5.91
N ASP A 20 -12.00 -3.85 5.09
CA ASP A 20 -11.98 -5.31 5.18
C ASP A 20 -11.13 -5.75 6.39
N PRO A 21 -11.67 -6.54 7.33
CA PRO A 21 -10.91 -7.07 8.47
C PRO A 21 -9.70 -7.94 8.05
N LEU A 22 -9.66 -8.37 6.78
CA LEU A 22 -8.55 -9.10 6.19
C LEU A 22 -7.40 -8.19 5.71
N GLY A 23 -7.60 -6.88 5.67
CA GLY A 23 -6.69 -5.90 5.12
C GLY A 23 -7.09 -5.46 3.71
N SER A 24 -6.28 -4.62 3.08
CA SER A 24 -6.54 -4.14 1.72
C SER A 24 -5.92 -5.05 0.68
N SER A 25 -6.64 -5.33 -0.38
CA SER A 25 -6.13 -6.04 -1.55
C SER A 25 -5.19 -5.16 -2.40
N TYR A 26 -4.34 -5.77 -3.21
CA TYR A 26 -3.51 -5.04 -4.18
C TYR A 26 -4.36 -4.15 -5.10
N SER A 27 -5.49 -4.67 -5.59
CA SER A 27 -6.40 -3.93 -6.48
C SER A 27 -6.98 -2.68 -5.82
N GLU A 28 -7.36 -2.76 -4.54
CA GLU A 28 -7.90 -1.60 -3.81
C GLU A 28 -6.83 -0.53 -3.60
N ILE A 29 -5.62 -0.96 -3.21
CA ILE A 29 -4.49 -0.04 -3.02
C ILE A 29 -4.14 0.64 -4.34
N LEU A 30 -4.01 -0.13 -5.43
CA LEU A 30 -3.70 0.40 -6.75
C LEU A 30 -4.77 1.38 -7.22
N GLN A 31 -6.06 1.02 -7.12
CA GLN A 31 -7.16 1.88 -7.54
C GLN A 31 -7.17 3.22 -6.79
N GLN A 32 -6.93 3.20 -5.48
CA GLN A 32 -6.84 4.44 -4.70
C GLN A 32 -5.63 5.29 -5.11
N LEU A 33 -4.47 4.67 -5.35
CA LEU A 33 -3.28 5.38 -5.80
C LEU A 33 -3.44 5.96 -7.21
N GLU A 34 -4.08 5.24 -8.13
CA GLU A 34 -4.39 5.75 -9.47
C GLU A 34 -5.22 7.02 -9.42
N HIS A 35 -6.22 7.03 -8.53
CA HIS A 35 -7.05 8.20 -8.26
C HIS A 35 -6.23 9.33 -7.63
N ASP A 36 -5.44 9.05 -6.58
CA ASP A 36 -4.62 10.05 -5.88
C ASP A 36 -3.57 10.72 -6.78
N TYR A 37 -2.97 9.97 -7.70
CA TYR A 37 -1.97 10.47 -8.66
C TYR A 37 -2.58 10.98 -9.97
N GLY A 38 -3.89 10.85 -10.17
CA GLY A 38 -4.59 11.27 -11.38
C GLY A 38 -4.08 10.58 -12.64
N VAL A 39 -3.80 9.27 -12.56
CA VAL A 39 -3.24 8.47 -13.67
C VAL A 39 -4.24 7.48 -14.28
N SER A 40 -5.47 7.41 -13.75
CA SER A 40 -6.51 6.53 -14.27
C SER A 40 -6.73 6.74 -15.77
N GLY A 41 -6.61 5.66 -16.56
CA GLY A 41 -6.78 5.68 -18.02
C GLY A 41 -5.50 5.93 -18.83
N ASP A 42 -4.36 6.19 -18.18
CA ASP A 42 -3.04 6.24 -18.82
C ASP A 42 -2.30 4.92 -18.58
N CYS A 43 -2.35 4.01 -19.57
CA CYS A 43 -1.79 2.67 -19.44
C CYS A 43 -0.28 2.65 -19.11
N GLU A 44 0.50 3.60 -19.63
CA GLU A 44 1.94 3.65 -19.36
C GLU A 44 2.20 4.06 -17.91
N ARG A 45 1.54 5.13 -17.45
CA ARG A 45 1.70 5.62 -16.09
C ARG A 45 1.13 4.66 -15.04
N VAL A 46 0.04 3.95 -15.37
CA VAL A 46 -0.49 2.88 -14.53
C VAL A 46 0.51 1.72 -14.44
N GLY A 47 1.11 1.31 -15.55
CA GLY A 47 2.13 0.25 -15.56
C GLY A 47 3.37 0.59 -14.71
N ASP A 48 3.81 1.85 -14.75
CA ASP A 48 4.92 2.32 -13.90
C ASP A 48 4.54 2.41 -12.41
N LEU A 49 3.30 2.80 -12.12
CA LEU A 49 2.76 2.82 -10.75
C LEU A 49 2.63 1.40 -10.19
N GLN A 50 2.16 0.43 -10.98
CA GLN A 50 2.07 -0.98 -10.60
C GLN A 50 3.43 -1.55 -10.19
N LYS A 51 4.46 -1.38 -11.04
CA LYS A 51 5.83 -1.83 -10.72
C LYS A 51 6.38 -1.18 -9.45
N SER A 52 6.11 0.12 -9.30
CA SER A 52 6.53 0.85 -8.11
C SER A 52 5.82 0.35 -6.86
N LEU A 53 4.52 0.10 -6.94
CA LEU A 53 3.71 -0.42 -5.85
C LEU A 53 4.16 -1.82 -5.43
N GLU A 54 4.39 -2.72 -6.39
CA GLU A 54 4.87 -4.08 -6.13
C GLU A 54 6.20 -4.06 -5.38
N TYR A 55 7.17 -3.27 -5.87
CA TYR A 55 8.45 -3.10 -5.20
C TYR A 55 8.30 -2.52 -3.79
N GLN A 56 7.46 -1.49 -3.60
CA GLN A 56 7.26 -0.90 -2.28
C GLN A 56 6.59 -1.87 -1.31
N LEU A 57 5.61 -2.67 -1.75
CA LEU A 57 4.95 -3.65 -0.90
C LEU A 57 5.90 -4.77 -0.45
N GLU A 58 6.82 -5.20 -1.32
CA GLU A 58 7.89 -6.13 -0.96
C GLU A 58 8.82 -5.53 0.11
N VAL A 59 9.32 -4.32 -0.11
CA VAL A 59 10.20 -3.62 0.85
C VAL A 59 9.50 -3.39 2.20
N LEU A 60 8.23 -2.99 2.18
CA LEU A 60 7.45 -2.73 3.40
C LEU A 60 7.14 -4.03 4.15
N GLU A 61 6.98 -5.15 3.45
CA GLU A 61 6.81 -6.46 4.08
C GLU A 61 8.11 -6.91 4.74
N ASP A 62 9.24 -6.81 4.03
CA ASP A 62 10.56 -7.16 4.55
C ASP A 62 10.96 -6.31 5.77
N ALA A 63 10.58 -5.03 5.77
CA ALA A 63 10.77 -4.12 6.88
C ALA A 63 9.77 -4.32 8.03
N ALA A 64 8.84 -5.27 7.89
CA ALA A 64 7.75 -5.57 8.82
C ALA A 64 6.77 -4.42 9.08
N PHE A 65 6.60 -3.49 8.13
CA PHE A 65 5.59 -2.42 8.17
C PHE A 65 4.22 -2.94 7.75
N VAL A 66 4.20 -3.89 6.82
CA VAL A 66 3.00 -4.59 6.36
C VAL A 66 3.21 -6.09 6.44
N LYS A 67 2.12 -6.84 6.37
CA LYS A 67 2.16 -8.30 6.25
C LYS A 67 1.16 -8.77 5.21
N LYS A 68 1.59 -9.67 4.32
CA LYS A 68 0.68 -10.36 3.40
C LYS A 68 -0.13 -11.43 4.13
N TYR A 69 -1.42 -11.48 3.83
CA TYR A 69 -2.35 -12.48 4.31
C TYR A 69 -3.12 -13.06 3.14
N SER A 70 -2.99 -14.37 2.92
CA SER A 70 -3.84 -15.11 1.98
C SER A 70 -5.01 -15.71 2.76
N ALA A 71 -6.23 -15.28 2.46
CA ALA A 71 -7.40 -15.74 3.20
C ALA A 71 -7.61 -17.25 3.07
N HIS A 72 -7.32 -17.83 1.89
CA HIS A 72 -7.50 -19.25 1.58
C HIS A 72 -6.31 -19.77 0.79
N TYR A 73 -5.74 -20.92 1.19
CA TYR A 73 -4.69 -21.61 0.42
C TYR A 73 -5.15 -21.99 -1.00
N ASP A 74 -6.46 -22.14 -1.21
CA ASP A 74 -7.08 -22.52 -2.48
C ASP A 74 -7.41 -21.33 -3.40
N SER A 75 -7.17 -20.08 -2.95
CA SER A 75 -7.35 -18.88 -3.76
C SER A 75 -6.16 -17.94 -3.55
N PRO A 76 -4.96 -18.33 -4.02
CA PRO A 76 -3.74 -17.53 -3.89
C PRO A 76 -3.87 -16.15 -4.52
N ASP A 77 -4.85 -15.96 -5.40
CA ASP A 77 -5.15 -14.68 -6.06
C ASP A 77 -5.72 -13.62 -5.10
N LYS A 78 -6.12 -14.01 -3.88
CA LYS A 78 -6.64 -13.08 -2.86
C LYS A 78 -5.59 -12.81 -1.78
N ILE A 79 -4.61 -11.99 -2.15
CA ILE A 79 -3.61 -11.44 -1.23
C ILE A 79 -4.14 -10.14 -0.64
N PHE A 80 -4.15 -10.07 0.68
CA PHE A 80 -4.46 -8.87 1.45
C PHE A 80 -3.23 -8.39 2.20
N TYR A 81 -3.14 -7.08 2.39
CA TYR A 81 -2.08 -6.41 3.11
C TYR A 81 -2.65 -5.79 4.37
N ARG A 82 -2.00 -6.04 5.50
CA ARG A 82 -2.33 -5.39 6.78
C ARG A 82 -1.14 -4.62 7.30
N LEU A 83 -1.42 -3.50 7.96
CA LEU A 83 -0.40 -2.82 8.74
C LEU A 83 0.03 -3.68 9.93
N MET A 84 1.33 -3.65 10.17
CA MET A 84 1.94 -4.07 11.41
C MET A 84 2.11 -2.85 12.32
N TRP A 85 2.51 -3.09 13.57
CA TRP A 85 2.68 -2.02 14.56
C TRP A 85 3.63 -0.90 14.08
N SER A 86 4.76 -1.26 13.49
CA SER A 86 5.73 -0.30 12.92
C SER A 86 5.15 0.53 11.77
N GLY A 87 4.23 -0.03 10.99
CA GLY A 87 3.49 0.68 9.95
C GLY A 87 2.59 1.78 10.54
N HIS A 88 1.88 1.46 11.63
CA HIS A 88 1.09 2.45 12.37
C HIS A 88 1.96 3.54 13.01
N GLU A 89 3.06 3.16 13.68
CA GLU A 89 3.99 4.12 14.30
C GLU A 89 4.55 5.10 13.25
N TYR A 90 4.94 4.60 12.07
CA TYR A 90 5.42 5.45 10.98
C TYR A 90 4.35 6.44 10.50
N LEU A 91 3.10 5.99 10.33
CA LEU A 91 2.00 6.87 9.92
C LEU A 91 1.74 7.96 10.96
N ASP A 92 1.73 7.59 12.23
CA ASP A 92 1.52 8.53 13.34
C ASP A 92 2.63 9.58 13.41
N ASP A 93 3.89 9.17 13.27
CA ASP A 93 5.04 10.09 13.27
C ASP A 93 5.03 11.02 12.05
N LYS A 94 4.63 10.51 10.88
CA LYS A 94 4.44 11.35 9.68
C LYS A 94 3.33 12.37 9.84
N ARG A 95 2.21 12.00 10.47
CA ARG A 95 1.11 12.93 10.75
C ARG A 95 1.52 14.01 11.76
N LYS A 96 2.25 13.64 12.81
CA LYS A 96 2.77 14.58 13.82
C LYS A 96 3.80 15.55 13.28
N SER A 97 4.61 15.14 12.31
CA SER A 97 5.64 15.99 11.69
C SER A 97 5.11 16.98 10.64
N CYS A 98 3.84 16.83 10.23
CA CYS A 98 3.14 17.77 9.35
C CYS A 98 2.17 18.71 10.10
N ALA A 99 2.05 18.55 11.42
CA ALA A 99 1.27 19.40 12.32
C ALA A 99 2.15 20.47 12.97
#